data_AF-A0A936E1H3-F1
#
_entry.id   AF-A0A936E1H3-F1
#
_cell.length_a   1.000
_cell.length_b   1.000
_cell.length_c   1.000
_cell.angle_alpha   90.00
_cell.angle_beta   90.00
_cell.angle_gamma   90.00
#
_symmetry.space_group_name_H-M   'P 1'
#
loop_
_entity.id
_entity.type
_entity.pdbx_description
1 polymer ?
#
loop_
_entity_poly.entity_id
_entity_poly.type
_entity_poly.pdbx_seq_one_letter_code
_entity_poly.pdbx_strand_id
1 'polypeptide(L)'
;MARDTVTADPAQTSYTAGQVVTLTATAAPNHTFTGWSGAVTGTTNPITLTMDSDKVVTATFALNTHELTILKTGTGDGSVVSIPAGIACGASCTAAFSHGTLITLTATADTGSTFTGWSGPLTSTNPTITVTLEMAMTITAEFALEPTPPTSYRIFLPLVVK
;
A
#
# COMPACT_ATOMS: atom_id res chain seq x y z
N MET A 1 -20.07 11.35 -1.77
CA MET A 1 -18.65 11.13 -1.43
C MET A 1 -18.38 11.87 -0.14
N ALA A 2 -17.88 11.20 0.90
CA ALA A 2 -17.48 11.87 2.14
C ALA A 2 -16.27 12.78 1.86
N ARG A 3 -16.20 13.93 2.51
CA ARG A 3 -15.09 14.89 2.39
C ARG A 3 -14.63 15.27 3.79
N ASP A 4 -13.36 15.66 3.91
CA ASP A 4 -12.85 16.23 5.15
C ASP A 4 -13.64 17.52 5.45
N THR A 5 -13.92 17.75 6.73
CA THR A 5 -14.68 18.94 7.16
C THR A 5 -14.05 19.59 8.39
N VAL A 6 -14.32 20.89 8.53
CA VAL A 6 -14.06 21.66 9.74
C VAL A 6 -15.37 22.31 10.16
N THR A 7 -15.75 22.12 11.43
CA THR A 7 -16.91 22.78 12.02
C THR A 7 -16.47 23.68 13.17
N ALA A 8 -17.23 24.74 13.41
CA ALA A 8 -17.02 25.67 14.51
C ALA A 8 -18.19 25.61 15.49
N ASP A 9 -17.90 25.67 16.78
CA ASP A 9 -18.87 25.78 17.87
C ASP A 9 -18.53 26.98 18.76
N PRO A 10 -19.41 28.00 18.84
CA PRO A 10 -20.71 28.10 18.16
C PRO A 10 -20.57 28.30 16.64
N ALA A 11 -21.49 27.73 15.87
CA ALA A 11 -21.54 27.87 14.42
C ALA A 11 -22.16 29.22 14.04
N GLN A 12 -21.34 30.18 13.62
CA GLN A 12 -21.76 31.55 13.31
C GLN A 12 -21.00 32.10 12.10
N THR A 13 -21.56 33.14 11.46
CA THR A 13 -20.91 33.85 10.34
C THR A 13 -19.99 34.98 10.82
N SER A 14 -20.10 35.40 12.08
CA SER A 14 -19.23 36.38 12.74
C SER A 14 -19.21 36.12 14.25
N TYR A 15 -18.14 36.56 14.90
CA TYR A 15 -17.87 36.34 16.32
C TYR A 15 -17.55 37.67 17.01
N THR A 16 -17.92 37.82 18.27
CA THR A 16 -17.55 39.01 19.05
C THR A 16 -16.12 38.91 19.58
N ALA A 17 -15.48 40.05 19.82
CA ALA A 17 -14.17 40.08 20.46
C ALA A 17 -14.24 39.45 21.86
N GLY A 18 -13.27 38.59 22.19
CA GLY A 18 -13.22 37.78 23.41
C GLY A 18 -14.01 36.47 23.35
N GLN A 19 -14.77 36.22 22.29
CA GLN A 19 -15.53 34.98 22.16
C GLN A 19 -14.59 33.79 21.94
N VAL A 20 -14.82 32.70 22.68
CA VAL A 20 -14.10 31.44 22.49
C VAL A 20 -14.85 30.59 21.48
N VAL A 21 -14.13 30.09 20.48
CA VAL A 21 -14.64 29.22 19.41
C VAL A 21 -13.88 27.90 19.47
N THR A 22 -14.61 26.79 19.43
CA THR A 22 -14.06 25.44 19.30
C THR A 22 -14.13 25.01 17.85
N LEU A 23 -12.99 24.66 17.26
CA LEU A 23 -12.91 24.09 15.93
C LEU A 23 -12.73 22.58 16.02
N THR A 24 -13.54 21.84 15.26
CA THR A 24 -13.45 20.38 15.16
C THR A 24 -13.16 19.99 13.71
N ALA A 25 -12.03 19.31 13.50
CA ALA A 25 -11.70 18.68 12.22
C ALA A 25 -12.26 17.26 12.19
N THR A 26 -13.00 16.91 11.15
CA THR A 26 -13.46 15.53 10.91
C THR A 26 -12.86 15.03 9.61
N ALA A 27 -11.98 14.04 9.71
CA ALA A 27 -11.39 13.38 8.56
C ALA A 27 -12.43 12.53 7.84
N ALA A 28 -12.38 12.52 6.51
CA ALA A 28 -13.10 11.56 5.69
C ALA A 28 -12.60 10.13 5.94
N PRO A 29 -13.37 9.10 5.53
CA PRO A 29 -12.85 7.74 5.50
C PRO A 29 -11.49 7.67 4.80
N ASN A 30 -10.57 6.90 5.38
CA ASN A 30 -9.20 6.71 4.89
C ASN A 30 -8.30 7.95 4.92
N HIS A 31 -8.73 9.05 5.53
CA HIS A 31 -7.89 10.21 5.81
C HIS A 31 -7.59 10.29 7.31
N THR A 32 -6.48 10.95 7.65
CA THR A 32 -6.09 11.27 9.02
C THR A 32 -5.90 12.78 9.15
N PHE A 33 -6.47 13.36 10.21
CA PHE A 33 -6.16 14.74 10.58
C PHE A 33 -4.71 14.85 11.05
N THR A 34 -3.93 15.72 10.42
CA THR A 34 -2.48 15.87 10.68
C THR A 34 -2.13 17.09 11.51
N GLY A 35 -2.99 18.11 11.53
CA GLY A 35 -2.77 19.30 12.36
C GLY A 35 -3.48 20.55 11.88
N TRP A 36 -3.48 21.54 12.78
CA TRP A 36 -3.92 22.91 12.57
C TRP A 36 -2.72 23.80 12.22
N SER A 37 -2.95 24.80 11.37
CA SER A 37 -2.01 25.88 11.10
C SER A 37 -2.71 27.23 10.94
N GLY A 38 -1.93 28.32 10.96
CA GLY A 38 -2.44 29.70 10.86
C GLY A 38 -2.52 30.35 12.24
N ALA A 39 -3.69 30.88 12.59
CA ALA A 39 -3.90 31.56 13.87
C ALA A 39 -3.85 30.64 15.10
N VAL A 40 -4.02 29.32 14.90
CA VAL A 40 -3.71 28.28 15.89
C VAL A 40 -2.92 27.17 15.22
N THR A 41 -2.05 26.53 16.00
CA THR A 41 -1.17 25.46 15.52
C THR A 41 -1.21 24.28 16.48
N GLY A 42 -1.03 23.07 15.95
CA GLY A 42 -0.88 21.86 16.76
C GLY A 42 -1.71 20.71 16.25
N THR A 43 -1.67 19.59 16.95
CA THR A 43 -2.34 18.33 16.55
C THR A 43 -3.54 18.00 17.42
N THR A 44 -3.83 18.80 18.46
CA THR A 44 -5.00 18.64 19.30
C THR A 44 -6.27 18.92 18.48
N ASN A 45 -7.21 17.97 18.50
CA ASN A 45 -8.49 18.09 17.82
C ASN A 45 -9.58 17.50 18.74
N PRO A 46 -10.60 18.28 19.13
CA PRO A 46 -10.87 19.67 18.76
C PRO A 46 -9.86 20.69 19.36
N ILE A 47 -9.77 21.89 18.77
CA ILE A 47 -8.93 23.00 19.24
C ILE A 47 -9.78 24.22 19.57
N THR A 48 -9.41 24.98 20.60
CA THR A 48 -10.08 26.23 20.96
C THR A 48 -9.24 27.45 20.59
N LEU A 49 -9.90 28.53 20.19
CA LEU A 49 -9.28 29.83 20.02
C LEU A 49 -10.17 30.94 20.56
N THR A 50 -9.56 32.04 20.99
CA THR A 50 -10.29 33.26 21.34
C THR A 50 -10.25 34.23 20.17
N MET A 51 -11.39 34.82 19.82
CA MET A 51 -11.50 35.81 18.74
C MET A 51 -11.09 37.18 19.27
N ASP A 52 -9.93 37.68 18.83
CA ASP A 52 -9.40 39.01 19.17
C ASP A 52 -9.19 39.90 17.93
N SER A 53 -9.30 39.29 16.75
CA SER A 53 -9.06 39.82 15.42
C SER A 53 -9.58 38.81 14.39
N ASP A 54 -9.55 39.17 13.11
CA ASP A 54 -9.82 38.22 12.03
C ASP A 54 -8.74 37.14 11.99
N LYS A 55 -9.17 35.86 12.00
CA LYS A 55 -8.28 34.71 12.08
C LYS A 55 -8.49 33.77 10.90
N VAL A 56 -7.38 33.30 10.34
CA VAL A 56 -7.37 32.22 9.35
C VAL A 56 -6.78 30.99 10.02
N VAL A 57 -7.56 29.91 10.05
CA VAL A 57 -7.14 28.61 10.57
C VAL A 57 -7.33 27.56 9.48
N THR A 58 -6.33 26.72 9.30
CA THR A 58 -6.34 25.64 8.30
C THR A 58 -6.20 24.30 9.00
N ALA A 59 -7.10 23.36 8.71
CA ALA A 59 -6.93 21.95 9.04
C ALA A 59 -6.22 21.24 7.89
N THR A 60 -5.22 20.43 8.20
CA THR A 60 -4.54 19.60 7.21
C THR A 60 -4.91 18.14 7.42
N PHE A 61 -5.30 17.46 6.34
CA PHE A 61 -5.62 16.04 6.33
C PHE A 61 -4.69 15.31 5.35
N ALA A 62 -4.30 14.09 5.67
CA ALA A 62 -3.50 13.24 4.81
C ALA A 62 -4.24 11.94 4.50
N LEU A 63 -4.17 11.49 3.25
CA LEU A 63 -4.63 10.16 2.86
C LEU A 63 -3.77 9.11 3.58
N ASN A 64 -4.41 8.12 4.18
CA ASN A 64 -3.73 7.07 4.92
C ASN A 64 -2.80 6.27 4.01
N THR A 65 -1.71 5.74 4.57
CA THR A 65 -0.77 4.87 3.86
C THR A 65 -0.78 3.48 4.49
N HIS A 66 -0.59 2.46 3.67
CA HIS A 66 -0.53 1.05 4.07
C HIS A 66 0.77 0.41 3.60
N GLU A 67 1.25 -0.58 4.36
CA GLU A 67 2.47 -1.32 4.02
C GLU A 67 2.14 -2.55 3.16
N LEU A 68 2.86 -2.69 2.05
CA LEU A 68 2.87 -3.90 1.23
C LEU A 68 4.19 -4.63 1.45
N THR A 69 4.11 -5.88 1.89
CA THR A 69 5.27 -6.76 2.09
C THR A 69 5.29 -7.85 1.03
N ILE A 70 6.44 -8.03 0.37
CA ILE A 70 6.68 -9.16 -0.54
C ILE A 70 7.66 -10.14 0.11
N LEU A 71 7.26 -11.41 0.16
CA LEU A 71 8.10 -12.53 0.58
C LEU A 71 8.44 -13.40 -0.64
N LYS A 72 9.71 -13.76 -0.83
CA LYS A 72 10.08 -14.78 -1.81
C LYS A 72 10.27 -16.13 -1.12
N THR A 73 9.68 -17.19 -1.69
CA THR A 73 9.82 -18.56 -1.18
C THR A 73 10.13 -19.55 -2.29
N GLY A 74 10.42 -20.80 -1.91
CA GLY A 74 10.71 -21.91 -2.81
C GLY A 74 12.21 -22.16 -2.98
N THR A 75 12.56 -23.10 -3.87
CA THR A 75 13.94 -23.53 -4.09
C THR A 75 14.68 -22.70 -5.13
N GLY A 76 13.95 -21.94 -5.95
CA GLY A 76 14.50 -21.09 -7.01
C GLY A 76 14.63 -19.63 -6.61
N ASP A 77 15.23 -18.86 -7.51
CA ASP A 77 15.47 -17.43 -7.37
C ASP A 77 14.75 -16.58 -8.43
N GLY A 78 14.67 -15.29 -8.16
CA GLY A 78 13.95 -14.32 -8.97
C GLY A 78 13.82 -12.98 -8.27
N SER A 79 13.22 -12.04 -8.98
CA SER A 79 12.96 -10.68 -8.53
C SER A 79 11.48 -10.33 -8.63
N VAL A 80 11.03 -9.43 -7.76
CA VAL A 80 9.70 -8.83 -7.83
C VAL A 80 9.84 -7.31 -7.89
N VAL A 81 9.10 -6.71 -8.82
CA VAL A 81 8.99 -5.24 -8.98
C VAL A 81 7.54 -4.78 -8.93
N SER A 82 7.30 -3.54 -8.50
CA SER A 82 5.96 -2.92 -8.52
C SER A 82 5.85 -1.69 -9.42
N ILE A 83 4.63 -1.43 -9.90
CA ILE A 83 4.18 -0.16 -10.48
C ILE A 83 2.89 0.26 -9.75
N PRO A 84 2.85 1.41 -9.05
CA PRO A 84 3.92 2.39 -8.87
C PRO A 84 5.19 1.82 -8.22
N ALA A 85 6.34 2.46 -8.47
CA ALA A 85 7.62 2.02 -7.93
C ALA A 85 7.62 2.08 -6.39
N GLY A 86 8.18 1.04 -5.77
CA GLY A 86 8.30 0.93 -4.31
C GLY A 86 8.81 -0.44 -3.88
N ILE A 87 8.40 -1.49 -4.59
CA ILE A 87 8.94 -2.85 -4.46
C ILE A 87 9.94 -3.08 -5.59
N ALA A 88 11.15 -3.50 -5.24
CA ALA A 88 12.19 -3.95 -6.16
C ALA A 88 13.22 -4.78 -5.38
N CYS A 89 12.94 -6.07 -5.14
CA CYS A 89 13.82 -6.89 -4.31
C CYS A 89 13.89 -8.36 -4.74
N GLY A 90 15.01 -8.99 -4.35
CA GLY A 90 15.27 -10.41 -4.57
C GLY A 90 14.88 -11.34 -3.42
N ALA A 91 14.95 -10.92 -2.14
CA ALA A 91 14.63 -11.79 -0.99
C ALA A 91 13.33 -11.40 -0.27
N SER A 92 13.30 -10.22 0.32
CA SER A 92 12.08 -9.60 0.86
C SER A 92 12.18 -8.09 0.76
N CYS A 93 11.05 -7.42 0.60
CA CYS A 93 10.97 -5.97 0.70
C CYS A 93 9.58 -5.51 1.12
N THR A 94 9.56 -4.36 1.77
CA THR A 94 8.35 -3.67 2.17
C THR A 94 8.36 -2.27 1.60
N ALA A 95 7.17 -1.77 1.25
CA ALA A 95 6.98 -0.40 0.81
C ALA A 95 5.61 0.12 1.24
N ALA A 96 5.53 1.41 1.55
CA ALA A 96 4.29 2.08 1.89
C ALA A 96 3.66 2.72 0.65
N PHE A 97 2.37 2.49 0.43
CA PHE A 97 1.59 3.15 -0.61
C PHE A 97 0.33 3.79 -0.01
N SER A 98 -0.19 4.83 -0.67
CA SER A 98 -1.44 5.46 -0.25
C SER A 98 -2.62 4.50 -0.33
N HIS A 99 -3.61 4.67 0.52
CA HIS A 99 -4.82 3.87 0.54
C HIS A 99 -5.53 3.91 -0.81
N GLY A 100 -5.99 2.74 -1.27
CA GLY A 100 -6.67 2.57 -2.55
C GLY A 100 -5.73 2.60 -3.76
N THR A 101 -4.39 2.63 -3.55
CA THR A 101 -3.44 2.56 -4.66
C THR A 101 -3.58 1.21 -5.37
N LEU A 102 -3.73 1.27 -6.70
CA LEU A 102 -3.67 0.10 -7.57
C LEU A 102 -2.19 -0.20 -7.88
N ILE A 103 -1.72 -1.36 -7.44
CA ILE A 103 -0.33 -1.79 -7.55
C ILE A 103 -0.27 -2.99 -8.49
N THR A 104 0.51 -2.87 -9.56
CA THR A 104 0.87 -3.99 -10.42
C THR A 104 2.18 -4.58 -9.94
N LEU A 105 2.22 -5.89 -9.69
CA LEU A 105 3.43 -6.63 -9.32
C LEU A 105 3.83 -7.54 -10.47
N THR A 106 5.13 -7.59 -10.76
CA THR A 106 5.70 -8.47 -11.78
C THR A 106 6.84 -9.28 -11.17
N ALA A 107 6.70 -10.61 -11.22
CA ALA A 107 7.74 -11.56 -10.87
C ALA A 107 8.55 -11.95 -12.11
N THR A 108 9.87 -11.92 -12.00
CA THR A 108 10.80 -12.39 -13.03
C THR A 108 11.69 -13.45 -12.41
N ALA A 109 11.63 -14.69 -12.92
CA ALA A 109 12.48 -15.77 -12.43
C ALA A 109 13.92 -15.57 -12.93
N ASP A 110 14.90 -15.89 -12.09
CA ASP A 110 16.30 -15.88 -12.48
C ASP A 110 16.62 -17.11 -13.36
N THR A 111 17.78 -17.10 -14.01
CA THR A 111 18.20 -18.22 -14.87
C THR A 111 18.26 -19.53 -14.07
N GLY A 112 17.63 -20.59 -14.62
CA GLY A 112 17.52 -21.90 -13.96
C GLY A 112 16.43 -21.97 -12.89
N SER A 113 15.56 -20.97 -12.80
CA SER A 113 14.39 -20.94 -11.93
C SER A 113 13.11 -20.68 -12.71
N THR A 114 11.98 -21.09 -12.14
CA THR A 114 10.63 -20.85 -12.66
C THR A 114 9.77 -20.20 -11.59
N PHE A 115 8.95 -19.23 -11.98
CA PHE A 115 7.92 -18.67 -11.12
C PHE A 115 6.75 -19.67 -11.03
N THR A 116 6.38 -20.08 -9.81
CA THR A 116 5.32 -21.08 -9.60
C THR A 116 3.99 -20.44 -9.21
N GLY A 117 4.00 -19.29 -8.54
CA GLY A 117 2.79 -18.56 -8.23
C GLY A 117 2.90 -17.53 -7.12
N TRP A 118 1.83 -16.75 -7.00
CA TRP A 118 1.55 -15.84 -5.92
C TRP A 118 0.65 -16.50 -4.88
N SER A 119 0.88 -16.23 -3.60
CA SER A 119 0.01 -16.64 -2.50
C SER A 119 -0.13 -15.56 -1.42
N GLY A 120 -1.04 -15.77 -0.47
CA GLY A 120 -1.40 -14.83 0.60
C GLY A 120 -2.85 -14.35 0.44
N PRO A 121 -3.11 -13.03 0.36
CA PRO A 121 -4.47 -12.50 0.20
C PRO A 121 -5.10 -12.82 -1.18
N LEU A 122 -4.29 -13.23 -2.15
CA LEU A 122 -4.72 -13.75 -3.44
C LEU A 122 -3.87 -14.95 -3.85
N THR A 123 -4.36 -15.71 -4.82
CA THR A 123 -3.60 -16.78 -5.46
C THR A 123 -3.64 -16.61 -6.98
N SER A 124 -2.50 -16.76 -7.63
CA SER A 124 -2.37 -16.61 -9.08
C SER A 124 -1.10 -17.28 -9.59
N THR A 125 -1.15 -17.93 -10.74
CA THR A 125 0.05 -18.44 -11.44
C THR A 125 0.54 -17.46 -12.51
N ASN A 126 -0.17 -16.36 -12.76
CA ASN A 126 0.28 -15.31 -13.67
C ASN A 126 1.44 -14.53 -13.02
N PRO A 127 2.63 -14.43 -13.66
CA PRO A 127 3.76 -13.67 -13.13
C PRO A 127 3.47 -12.19 -12.94
N THR A 128 2.43 -11.65 -13.61
CA THR A 128 1.95 -10.29 -13.38
C THR A 128 0.55 -10.30 -12.75
N ILE A 129 0.42 -9.59 -11.63
CA ILE A 129 -0.86 -9.42 -10.91
C ILE A 129 -1.09 -7.95 -10.59
N THR A 130 -2.34 -7.60 -10.33
CA THR A 130 -2.72 -6.27 -9.86
C THR A 130 -3.50 -6.38 -8.56
N VAL A 131 -3.17 -5.55 -7.58
CA VAL A 131 -3.80 -5.51 -6.25
C VAL A 131 -4.14 -4.08 -5.86
N THR A 132 -5.24 -3.90 -5.12
CA THR A 132 -5.59 -2.60 -4.53
C THR A 132 -5.19 -2.61 -3.06
N LEU A 133 -4.37 -1.66 -2.65
CA LEU A 133 -3.88 -1.58 -1.27
C LEU A 133 -4.84 -0.79 -0.38
N GLU A 134 -5.80 -1.49 0.21
CA GLU A 134 -6.79 -0.90 1.12
C GLU A 134 -6.40 -1.01 2.60
N MET A 135 -5.51 -1.95 2.91
CA MET A 135 -4.92 -2.20 4.23
C MET A 135 -3.53 -2.80 4.06
N ALA A 136 -2.78 -2.92 5.17
CA ALA A 136 -1.49 -3.60 5.14
C ALA A 136 -1.65 -5.07 4.73
N MET A 137 -0.80 -5.56 3.83
CA MET A 137 -0.88 -6.94 3.36
C MET A 137 0.50 -7.53 3.03
N THR A 138 0.59 -8.85 3.10
CA THR A 138 1.78 -9.61 2.74
C THR A 138 1.45 -10.57 1.60
N ILE A 139 2.20 -10.47 0.50
CA ILE A 139 2.06 -11.35 -0.68
C ILE A 139 3.34 -12.16 -0.82
N THR A 140 3.20 -13.45 -1.09
CA THR A 140 4.32 -14.37 -1.28
C THR A 140 4.48 -14.71 -2.75
N ALA A 141 5.69 -14.56 -3.30
CA ALA A 141 6.10 -15.00 -4.62
C ALA A 141 6.90 -16.30 -4.50
N GLU A 142 6.45 -17.36 -5.14
CA GLU A 142 7.12 -18.65 -5.08
C GLU A 142 7.89 -18.92 -6.38
N PHE A 143 9.13 -19.40 -6.21
CA PHE A 143 10.02 -19.77 -7.31
C PHE A 143 10.60 -21.17 -7.06
N ALA A 144 10.70 -21.99 -8.10
CA ALA A 144 11.29 -23.32 -8.03
C ALA A 144 12.45 -23.44 -9.00
N LEU A 145 13.51 -24.17 -8.62
CA LEU A 145 14.57 -24.53 -9.57
C LEU A 145 13.98 -25.32 -10.74
N GLU A 146 14.43 -25.01 -11.94
CA GLU A 146 14.13 -25.84 -13.11
C GLU A 146 14.69 -27.25 -12.89
N PRO A 147 13.94 -28.30 -13.28
CA PRO A 147 14.46 -29.65 -13.21
C PRO A 147 15.70 -29.74 -14.10
N THR A 148 16.82 -30.18 -13.54
CA THR A 148 18.03 -30.43 -14.34
C THR A 148 17.69 -31.46 -15.42
N PRO A 149 17.98 -31.20 -16.71
CA PRO A 149 17.81 -32.21 -17.74
C PRO A 149 18.55 -33.50 -17.36
N PRO A 150 17.99 -34.68 -17.66
CA PRO A 150 18.64 -35.94 -17.32
C PRO A 150 20.00 -36.02 -18.03
N THR A 151 21.04 -36.42 -17.29
CA THR A 151 22.43 -36.51 -17.79
C THR A 151 22.69 -37.71 -18.69
N SER A 152 21.70 -38.58 -18.91
CA SER A 152 21.78 -39.68 -19.88
C SER A 152 20.41 -40.06 -20.43
N TYR A 153 20.35 -40.35 -21.73
CA TYR A 153 19.18 -40.91 -22.41
C TYR A 153 19.50 -42.32 -22.89
N ARG A 154 18.51 -43.23 -22.92
CA ARG A 154 18.64 -44.58 -23.48
C ARG A 154 17.64 -44.77 -24.63
N ILE A 155 18.10 -45.41 -25.71
CA ILE A 155 17.25 -45.86 -26.81
C ILE A 155 16.63 -47.22 -26.45
N PHE A 156 15.32 -47.35 -26.64
CA PHE A 156 14.62 -48.63 -26.60
C PHE A 156 14.35 -49.10 -28.04
N LEU A 157 14.92 -50.25 -28.41
CA LEU A 157 14.63 -50.92 -29.68
C LEU A 157 13.65 -52.06 -29.39
N PRO A 158 12.33 -51.89 -29.63
CA PRO A 158 11.40 -53.00 -29.50
C PRO A 158 11.76 -54.06 -30.55
N LEU A 159 11.99 -55.30 -30.10
CA LEU A 159 12.12 -56.43 -31.00
C LEU A 159 10.75 -56.77 -31.58
N VAL A 160 10.57 -56.60 -32.88
CA VAL A 160 9.40 -57.12 -33.60
C VAL A 160 9.70 -58.57 -33.97
N VAL A 161 9.11 -59.52 -33.25
CA VAL A 161 9.13 -60.94 -33.64
C VAL A 161 8.03 -61.15 -34.68
N LYS A 162 8.39 -61.68 -35.86
CA LYS A 162 7.43 -62.05 -36.91
C LYS A 162 6.76 -63.38 -36.63
#